data_AF-A0A0C3DVI8-F1
#
_entry.id   AF-A0A0C3DVI8-F1
#
_cell.length_a   1.000
_cell.length_b   1.000
_cell.length_c   1.000
_cell.angle_alpha   90.00
_cell.angle_beta   90.00
_cell.angle_gamma   90.00
#
_symmetry.space_group_name_H-M   'P 1'
#
loop_
_entity.id
_entity.type
_entity.pdbx_description
1 polymer ?
#
loop_
_entity_poly.entity_id
_entity_poly.type
_entity_poly.pdbx_seq_one_letter_code
_entity_poly.pdbx_strand_id
1 'polypeptide(L)'
;MSTLVNEEISDSSSEPDDLSEGADDKSNKINSPDNPYYPWPSKEHFIMALLFNSACLLFSDAQKQAVLNWAKELGAKDVPLLYAVKKCQECMESAFGVPMHMFESQTGNIFYLNDVVKAVAMDYSNPLTHFEMQDYPEDGGLGMSEVFHGEKMLLELPSPPAGWVHGKIFFVGFIVSDMKEIVCISGFMHTFEDLSADPNELSCGLVETSSQLAKLVPHPLHAKANGHMVYSVPLIIFMDDVSGNISKQWNKHHAIYMSNANLPHAMIEKEFCVSNEGVNKVCHLFSF
;
A
#
# COMPACT_ATOMS: atom_id res chain seq x y z
N MET A 1 -47.36 -45.24 1.18
CA MET A 1 -47.41 -45.93 2.48
C MET A 1 -46.39 -47.07 2.44
N SER A 2 -45.13 -46.75 2.73
CA SER A 2 -44.10 -47.70 3.13
C SER A 2 -42.92 -46.87 3.66
N THR A 3 -42.64 -47.05 4.93
CA THR A 3 -41.66 -46.34 5.74
C THR A 3 -40.34 -47.07 5.59
N LEU A 4 -39.27 -46.39 5.19
CA LEU A 4 -37.91 -46.89 5.37
C LEU A 4 -37.05 -45.79 6.00
N VAL A 5 -36.74 -46.09 7.26
CA VAL A 5 -35.71 -45.62 8.17
C VAL A 5 -34.49 -45.01 7.48
N ASN A 6 -34.17 -43.76 7.82
CA ASN A 6 -32.80 -43.24 7.71
C ASN A 6 -32.34 -42.91 9.13
N GLU A 7 -31.29 -43.60 9.55
CA GLU A 7 -30.63 -43.47 10.84
C GLU A 7 -30.00 -42.08 10.98
N GLU A 8 -30.34 -41.42 12.08
CA GLU A 8 -29.60 -40.28 12.63
C GLU A 8 -28.28 -40.80 13.21
N ILE A 9 -27.14 -40.29 12.73
CA ILE A 9 -25.87 -40.37 13.43
C ILE A 9 -25.57 -38.97 13.95
N SER A 10 -25.89 -38.78 15.22
CA SER A 10 -25.41 -37.69 16.06
C SER A 10 -23.95 -37.97 16.42
N ASP A 11 -23.02 -37.17 15.92
CA ASP A 11 -21.66 -37.14 16.44
C ASP A 11 -21.49 -35.90 17.32
N SER A 12 -21.80 -36.11 18.60
CA SER A 12 -21.52 -35.18 19.69
C SER A 12 -20.07 -35.40 20.14
N SER A 13 -19.15 -34.57 19.64
CA SER A 13 -17.83 -34.38 20.25
C SER A 13 -17.75 -32.96 20.81
N SER A 14 -18.34 -32.80 21.99
CA SER A 14 -18.08 -31.66 22.87
C SER A 14 -16.70 -31.83 23.51
N GLU A 15 -15.69 -31.14 22.98
CA GLU A 15 -14.45 -30.90 23.73
C GLU A 15 -14.72 -29.81 24.79
N PRO A 16 -14.20 -29.94 26.02
CA PRO A 16 -14.53 -29.03 27.10
C PRO A 16 -13.76 -27.72 26.99
N ASP A 17 -14.51 -26.62 26.83
CA ASP A 17 -14.11 -25.26 27.18
C ASP A 17 -13.87 -25.18 28.69
N ASP A 18 -12.63 -25.38 29.14
CA ASP A 18 -12.25 -25.01 30.50
C ASP A 18 -10.75 -24.73 30.64
N LEU A 19 -10.33 -23.50 30.29
CA LEU A 19 -9.14 -22.83 30.83
C LEU A 19 -9.33 -21.29 30.74
N SER A 20 -10.34 -20.77 31.43
CA SER A 20 -10.36 -19.35 31.81
C SER A 20 -9.83 -19.21 33.23
N GLU A 21 -8.53 -18.94 33.40
CA GLU A 21 -8.01 -18.24 34.58
C GLU A 21 -6.54 -17.81 34.36
N GLY A 22 -6.31 -16.49 34.23
CA GLY A 22 -5.00 -15.89 34.53
C GLY A 22 -4.17 -15.25 33.40
N ALA A 23 -4.72 -14.94 32.22
CA ALA A 23 -3.96 -14.42 31.08
C ALA A 23 -4.09 -12.90 30.80
N ASP A 24 -4.80 -12.13 31.63
CA ASP A 24 -5.09 -10.71 31.35
C ASP A 24 -4.01 -9.70 31.80
N ASP A 25 -2.95 -10.13 32.50
CA ASP A 25 -1.96 -9.20 33.09
C ASP A 25 -0.53 -9.31 32.49
N LYS A 26 -0.32 -10.18 31.48
CA LYS A 26 0.99 -10.33 30.82
C LYS A 26 1.05 -9.83 29.38
N SER A 27 -0.08 -9.60 28.71
CA SER A 27 -0.13 -9.14 27.32
C SER A 27 0.37 -7.69 27.15
N ASN A 28 0.22 -6.85 28.18
CA ASN A 28 0.53 -5.42 28.11
C ASN A 28 2.02 -5.05 28.34
N LYS A 29 2.90 -6.01 28.63
CA LYS A 29 4.33 -5.73 28.88
C LYS A 29 5.26 -5.91 27.68
N ILE A 30 4.76 -6.33 26.51
CA ILE A 30 5.61 -7.01 25.51
C ILE A 30 6.00 -6.14 24.29
N ASN A 31 5.35 -5.00 24.05
CA ASN A 31 5.67 -4.13 22.91
C ASN A 31 6.49 -2.89 23.31
N SER A 32 7.62 -3.08 23.98
CA SER A 32 8.56 -1.98 24.18
C SER A 32 9.27 -1.67 22.85
N PRO A 33 9.39 -0.40 22.43
CA PRO A 33 10.20 0.00 21.26
C PRO A 33 11.68 -0.40 21.37
N ASP A 34 12.17 -0.64 22.59
CA ASP A 34 13.55 -1.06 22.86
C ASP A 34 13.81 -2.56 22.62
N ASN A 35 12.77 -3.34 22.30
CA ASN A 35 12.93 -4.75 21.94
C ASN A 35 13.61 -4.86 20.56
N PRO A 36 14.73 -5.61 20.42
CA PRO A 36 15.40 -5.79 19.12
C PRO A 36 14.52 -6.47 18.05
N TYR A 37 13.44 -7.11 18.46
CA TYR A 37 12.47 -7.73 17.57
C TYR A 37 11.19 -6.90 17.41
N TYR A 38 11.14 -5.66 17.92
CA TYR A 38 10.02 -4.77 17.65
C TYR A 38 9.76 -4.67 16.13
N PRO A 39 8.50 -4.70 15.66
CA PRO A 39 7.25 -4.66 16.42
C PRO A 39 6.83 -5.99 17.07
N TRP A 40 7.49 -7.11 16.77
CA TRP A 40 7.13 -8.40 17.33
C TRP A 40 7.45 -8.49 18.84
N PRO A 41 6.62 -9.21 19.60
CA PRO A 41 6.77 -9.34 21.04
C PRO A 41 8.04 -10.09 21.46
N SER A 42 8.62 -10.91 20.58
CA SER A 42 9.79 -11.75 20.86
C SER A 42 10.41 -12.25 19.56
N LYS A 43 11.62 -12.82 19.68
CA LYS A 43 12.34 -13.48 18.57
C LYS A 43 11.51 -14.59 17.95
N GLU A 44 10.85 -15.39 18.78
CA GLU A 44 10.10 -16.57 18.36
C GLU A 44 8.90 -16.16 17.52
N HIS A 45 8.20 -15.09 17.90
CA HIS A 45 7.10 -14.55 17.10
C HIS A 45 7.58 -13.99 15.76
N PHE A 46 8.71 -13.28 15.75
CA PHE A 46 9.30 -12.77 14.51
C PHE A 46 9.68 -13.90 13.54
N ILE A 47 10.42 -14.92 14.00
CA ILE A 47 10.83 -16.05 13.16
C ILE A 47 9.61 -16.83 12.68
N MET A 48 8.61 -17.03 13.54
CA MET A 48 7.40 -17.75 13.17
C MET A 48 6.56 -16.96 12.15
N ALA A 49 6.52 -15.63 12.26
CA ALA A 49 5.89 -14.76 11.27
C ALA A 49 6.61 -14.84 9.92
N LEU A 50 7.94 -14.88 9.90
CA LEU A 50 8.72 -15.07 8.67
C LEU A 50 8.44 -16.44 8.02
N LEU A 51 8.35 -17.51 8.83
CA LEU A 51 8.10 -18.86 8.33
C LEU A 51 6.68 -19.02 7.77
N PHE A 52 5.67 -18.58 8.51
CA PHE A 52 4.27 -18.82 8.18
C PHE A 52 3.67 -17.83 7.19
N ASN A 53 4.31 -16.68 6.97
CA ASN A 53 3.91 -15.68 5.97
C ASN A 53 4.90 -15.63 4.80
N SER A 54 5.57 -16.75 4.51
CA SER A 54 6.40 -16.88 3.31
C SER A 54 5.51 -16.80 2.07
N ALA A 55 5.86 -15.92 1.13
CA ALA A 55 5.07 -15.68 -0.07
C ALA A 55 4.96 -16.92 -0.99
N CYS A 56 5.92 -17.85 -0.92
CA CYS A 56 5.91 -19.10 -1.68
C CYS A 56 5.25 -20.29 -0.96
N LEU A 57 4.97 -20.21 0.35
CA LEU A 57 4.56 -21.35 1.16
C LEU A 57 3.39 -20.99 2.07
N LEU A 58 2.19 -21.42 1.67
CA LEU A 58 0.99 -21.31 2.50
C LEU A 58 0.93 -22.46 3.51
N PHE A 59 0.81 -22.11 4.78
CA PHE A 59 0.61 -23.09 5.86
C PHE A 59 -0.85 -23.05 6.32
N SER A 60 -1.51 -24.21 6.29
CA SER A 60 -2.79 -24.40 6.99
C SER A 60 -2.58 -24.38 8.50
N ASP A 61 -3.63 -24.12 9.27
CA ASP A 61 -3.56 -24.15 10.73
C ASP A 61 -3.05 -25.49 11.28
N ALA A 62 -3.46 -26.60 10.66
CA ALA A 62 -2.97 -27.93 11.01
C ALA A 62 -1.45 -28.06 10.76
N GLN A 63 -0.95 -27.50 9.66
CA GLN A 63 0.48 -27.49 9.36
C GLN A 63 1.25 -26.57 10.32
N LYS A 64 0.73 -25.37 10.62
CA LYS A 64 1.32 -24.46 11.62
C LYS A 64 1.39 -25.15 12.98
N GLN A 65 0.30 -25.79 13.42
CA GLN A 65 0.26 -26.54 14.67
C GLN A 65 1.24 -27.71 14.68
N ALA A 66 1.35 -28.46 13.59
CA ALA A 66 2.29 -29.58 13.47
C ALA A 66 3.75 -29.11 13.61
N VAL A 67 4.13 -28.00 12.98
CA VAL A 67 5.46 -27.40 13.09
C VAL A 67 5.75 -26.94 14.52
N LEU A 68 4.79 -26.28 15.18
CA LEU A 68 4.93 -25.83 16.57
C LEU A 68 5.06 -27.01 17.54
N ASN A 69 4.25 -28.06 17.35
CA ASN A 69 4.33 -29.27 18.16
C ASN A 69 5.67 -29.98 17.96
N TRP A 70 6.12 -30.12 16.71
CA TRP A 70 7.42 -30.71 16.39
C TRP A 70 8.58 -29.95 17.05
N ALA A 71 8.57 -28.62 17.02
CA ALA A 71 9.59 -27.81 17.69
C ALA A 71 9.61 -28.05 19.22
N LYS A 72 8.44 -28.18 19.85
CA LYS A 72 8.31 -28.50 21.28
C LYS A 72 8.84 -29.89 21.61
N GLU A 73 8.51 -30.89 20.80
CA GLU A 73 8.99 -32.27 20.98
C GLU A 73 10.52 -32.38 20.85
N LEU A 74 11.14 -31.55 20.01
CA LEU A 74 12.60 -31.43 19.92
C LEU A 74 13.25 -30.65 21.08
N GLY A 75 12.46 -30.16 22.03
CA GLY A 75 12.95 -29.44 23.20
C GLY A 75 13.27 -27.96 22.95
N ALA A 76 12.72 -27.36 21.89
CA ALA A 76 12.83 -25.92 21.70
C ALA A 76 12.13 -25.18 22.86
N LYS A 77 12.80 -24.17 23.40
CA LYS A 77 12.27 -23.33 24.49
C LYS A 77 11.41 -22.21 23.91
N ASP A 78 10.45 -21.76 24.71
CA ASP A 78 9.64 -20.55 24.44
C ASP A 78 8.83 -20.58 23.13
N VAL A 79 8.55 -21.78 22.60
CA VAL A 79 7.72 -21.95 21.40
C VAL A 79 6.30 -21.41 21.66
N PRO A 80 5.84 -20.38 20.94
CA PRO A 80 4.54 -19.79 21.17
C PRO A 80 3.42 -20.79 20.84
N LEU A 81 2.28 -20.62 21.50
CA LEU A 81 1.05 -21.30 21.12
C LEU A 81 0.57 -20.78 19.76
N LEU A 82 -0.07 -21.63 18.95
CA LEU A 82 -0.62 -21.20 17.67
C LEU A 82 -1.56 -20.00 17.83
N TYR A 83 -2.38 -20.01 18.89
CA TYR A 83 -3.22 -18.88 19.26
C TYR A 83 -2.43 -17.57 19.43
N ALA A 84 -1.28 -17.61 20.12
CA ALA A 84 -0.46 -16.42 20.34
C ALA A 84 0.18 -15.92 19.03
N VAL A 85 0.58 -16.84 18.15
CA VAL A 85 1.10 -16.50 16.81
C VAL A 85 0.02 -15.81 15.98
N LYS A 86 -1.21 -16.36 15.95
CA LYS A 86 -2.34 -15.78 15.23
C LYS A 86 -2.73 -14.40 15.77
N LYS A 87 -2.84 -14.27 17.10
CA LYS A 87 -3.15 -12.98 17.73
C LYS A 87 -2.09 -11.93 17.43
N CYS A 88 -0.81 -12.32 17.42
CA CYS A 88 0.27 -11.44 17.00
C CYS A 88 0.13 -11.03 15.53
N GLN A 89 -0.22 -11.96 14.65
CA GLN A 89 -0.47 -11.68 13.24
C GLN A 89 -1.62 -10.68 13.04
N GLU A 90 -2.76 -10.90 13.71
CA GLU A 90 -3.91 -9.98 13.68
C GLU A 90 -3.52 -8.56 14.16
N CYS A 91 -2.69 -8.45 15.22
CA CYS A 91 -2.18 -7.16 15.67
C CYS A 91 -1.29 -6.48 14.61
N MET A 92 -0.44 -7.25 13.91
CA MET A 92 0.41 -6.70 12.84
C MET A 92 -0.41 -6.26 11.63
N GLU A 93 -1.39 -7.06 11.22
CA GLU A 93 -2.33 -6.73 10.14
C GLU A 93 -3.16 -5.49 10.49
N SER A 94 -3.60 -5.35 11.73
CA SER A 94 -4.31 -4.15 12.17
C SER A 94 -3.44 -2.89 12.15
N ALA A 95 -2.14 -3.00 12.42
CA ALA A 95 -1.22 -1.86 12.47
C ALA A 95 -0.67 -1.47 11.08
N PHE A 96 -0.27 -2.48 10.29
CA PHE A 96 0.50 -2.32 9.06
C PHE A 96 -0.19 -2.92 7.82
N GLY A 97 -1.32 -3.59 7.98
CA GLY A 97 -2.10 -4.09 6.86
C GLY A 97 -2.79 -2.98 6.09
N VAL A 98 -3.18 -3.32 4.86
CA VAL A 98 -4.08 -2.49 4.05
C VAL A 98 -5.49 -3.01 4.28
N PRO A 99 -6.39 -2.21 4.88
CA PRO A 99 -7.74 -2.67 5.15
C PRO A 99 -8.49 -2.93 3.84
N MET A 100 -9.22 -4.04 3.83
CA MET A 100 -10.14 -4.39 2.75
C MET A 100 -11.57 -4.06 3.19
N HIS A 101 -12.28 -3.34 2.33
CA HIS A 101 -13.65 -2.92 2.58
C HIS A 101 -14.62 -3.62 1.63
N MET A 102 -15.71 -4.15 2.19
CA MET A 102 -16.81 -4.72 1.43
C MET A 102 -17.82 -3.62 1.07
N PHE A 103 -18.23 -3.57 -0.20
CA PHE A 103 -19.24 -2.65 -0.72
C PHE A 103 -20.32 -3.42 -1.45
N GLU A 104 -21.56 -2.97 -1.34
CA GLU A 104 -22.69 -3.47 -2.12
C GLU A 104 -23.13 -2.40 -3.13
N SER A 105 -23.24 -2.75 -4.42
CA SER A 105 -23.80 -1.85 -5.42
C SER A 105 -25.30 -1.66 -5.20
N GLN A 106 -25.86 -0.62 -5.83
CA GLN A 106 -27.31 -0.45 -5.95
C GLN A 106 -28.03 -1.62 -6.65
N THR A 107 -27.27 -2.47 -7.36
CA THR A 107 -27.79 -3.66 -8.06
C THR A 107 -27.56 -4.95 -7.27
N GLY A 108 -27.05 -4.89 -6.03
CA GLY A 108 -26.80 -6.04 -5.16
C GLY A 108 -25.47 -6.77 -5.40
N ASN A 109 -24.57 -6.23 -6.23
CA ASN A 109 -23.25 -6.83 -6.45
C ASN A 109 -22.30 -6.50 -5.29
N ILE A 110 -21.48 -7.46 -4.87
CA ILE A 110 -20.54 -7.29 -3.75
C ILE A 110 -19.13 -7.04 -4.29
N PHE A 111 -18.47 -6.02 -3.77
CA PHE A 111 -17.11 -5.66 -4.13
C PHE A 111 -16.23 -5.62 -2.90
N TYR A 112 -14.99 -6.04 -3.06
CA TYR A 112 -13.95 -5.87 -2.05
C TYR A 112 -12.88 -4.95 -2.60
N LEU A 113 -12.64 -3.85 -1.89
CA LEU A 113 -11.69 -2.82 -2.30
C LEU A 113 -10.72 -2.57 -1.15
N ASN A 114 -9.43 -2.70 -1.44
CA ASN A 114 -8.37 -2.28 -0.55
C ASN A 114 -8.31 -0.75 -0.47
N ASP A 115 -7.99 -0.20 0.69
CA ASP A 115 -7.76 1.24 0.84
C ASP A 115 -6.52 1.66 0.02
N VAL A 116 -6.78 2.26 -1.14
CA VAL A 116 -5.75 2.71 -2.08
C VAL A 116 -4.83 3.75 -1.45
N VAL A 117 -5.38 4.65 -0.62
CA VAL A 117 -4.61 5.72 0.02
C VAL A 117 -3.67 5.13 1.06
N LYS A 118 -4.17 4.24 1.91
CA LYS A 118 -3.33 3.52 2.88
C LYS A 118 -2.24 2.71 2.17
N ALA A 119 -2.59 2.04 1.09
CA ALA A 119 -1.63 1.24 0.35
C ALA A 119 -0.53 2.11 -0.31
N VAL A 120 -0.87 3.27 -0.89
CA VAL A 120 0.14 4.23 -1.39
C VAL A 120 1.00 4.74 -0.23
N ALA A 121 0.39 5.06 0.92
CA ALA A 121 1.13 5.49 2.09
C ALA A 121 2.11 4.41 2.59
N MET A 122 1.75 3.13 2.51
CA MET A 122 2.66 2.02 2.83
C MET A 122 3.83 1.94 1.86
N ASP A 123 3.60 2.15 0.56
CA ASP A 123 4.67 2.19 -0.45
C ASP A 123 5.69 3.31 -0.14
N TYR A 124 5.22 4.50 0.26
CA TYR A 124 6.09 5.63 0.66
C TYR A 124 6.72 5.44 2.05
N SER A 125 6.08 4.68 2.95
CA SER A 125 6.60 4.43 4.30
C SER A 125 7.70 3.37 4.32
N ASN A 126 7.74 2.49 3.32
CA ASN A 126 8.76 1.47 3.20
C ASN A 126 10.01 2.06 2.51
N PRO A 127 11.17 2.12 3.19
CA PRO A 127 12.40 2.70 2.62
C PRO A 127 12.87 1.98 1.37
N LEU A 128 12.63 0.68 1.25
CA LEU A 128 13.06 -0.10 0.09
C LEU A 128 12.32 0.36 -1.17
N THR A 129 11.00 0.57 -1.08
CA THR A 129 10.18 1.06 -2.19
C THR A 129 10.39 2.55 -2.41
N HIS A 130 10.32 3.36 -1.36
CA HIS A 130 10.40 4.81 -1.46
C HIS A 130 11.71 5.30 -2.08
N PHE A 131 12.86 4.71 -1.74
CA PHE A 131 14.14 5.12 -2.34
C PHE A 131 14.32 4.73 -3.80
N GLU A 132 13.52 3.79 -4.29
CA GLU A 132 13.50 3.41 -5.70
C GLU A 132 12.44 4.19 -6.49
N MET A 133 11.60 5.00 -5.83
CA MET A 133 10.55 5.76 -6.51
C MET A 133 11.11 6.94 -7.28
N GLN A 134 10.55 7.17 -8.47
CA GLN A 134 10.77 8.35 -9.28
C GLN A 134 9.49 9.21 -9.25
N ASP A 135 9.49 10.25 -8.42
CA ASP A 135 8.33 11.13 -8.20
C ASP A 135 8.07 12.14 -9.33
N TYR A 136 9.05 12.34 -10.22
CA TYR A 136 8.99 13.32 -11.30
C TYR A 136 9.09 12.64 -12.67
N PRO A 137 8.37 13.11 -13.68
CA PRO A 137 8.59 12.68 -15.05
C PRO A 137 10.05 12.92 -15.46
N GLU A 138 10.59 12.00 -16.26
CA GLU A 138 11.95 12.04 -16.77
C GLU A 138 11.94 11.95 -18.30
N ASP A 139 12.79 12.71 -18.96
CA ASP A 139 12.98 12.59 -20.41
C ASP A 139 13.85 11.37 -20.72
N GLY A 140 13.21 10.26 -21.08
CA GLY A 140 13.86 9.02 -21.49
C GLY A 140 14.47 9.04 -22.91
N GLY A 141 14.44 10.18 -23.61
CA GLY A 141 14.92 10.33 -24.97
C GLY A 141 14.06 9.57 -25.99
N LEU A 142 14.67 8.64 -26.73
CA LEU A 142 13.99 7.94 -27.85
C LEU A 142 13.10 6.76 -27.42
N GLY A 143 13.04 6.42 -26.14
CA GLY A 143 12.34 5.23 -25.66
C GLY A 143 11.69 5.41 -24.30
N MET A 144 10.79 4.49 -23.97
CA MET A 144 10.07 4.45 -22.70
C MET A 144 10.30 3.10 -22.03
N SER A 145 11.16 3.07 -21.00
CA SER A 145 11.41 1.87 -20.20
C SER A 145 10.55 1.80 -18.94
N GLU A 146 10.06 2.95 -18.46
CA GLU A 146 9.30 3.09 -17.22
C GLU A 146 8.16 4.08 -17.44
N VAL A 147 7.15 4.07 -16.57
CA VAL A 147 5.97 4.94 -16.73
C VAL A 147 6.34 6.43 -16.67
N PHE A 148 7.28 6.80 -15.80
CA PHE A 148 7.78 8.16 -15.67
C PHE A 148 8.62 8.67 -16.85
N HIS A 149 8.98 7.81 -17.81
CA HIS A 149 9.55 8.21 -19.11
C HIS A 149 8.49 8.55 -20.17
N GLY A 150 7.20 8.36 -19.86
CA GLY A 150 6.13 8.57 -20.82
C GLY A 150 5.99 10.03 -21.23
N GLU A 151 6.01 10.30 -22.53
CA GLU A 151 5.80 11.64 -23.10
C GLU A 151 4.53 12.31 -22.56
N LYS A 152 3.47 11.52 -22.36
CA LYS A 152 2.22 11.98 -21.76
C LYS A 152 2.42 12.55 -20.35
N MET A 153 3.23 11.91 -19.51
CA MET A 153 3.52 12.41 -18.17
C MET A 153 4.38 13.66 -18.20
N LEU A 154 5.31 13.72 -19.16
CA LEU A 154 6.25 14.82 -19.32
C LEU A 154 5.60 16.09 -19.91
N LEU A 155 4.69 15.93 -20.87
CA LEU A 155 4.19 17.05 -21.70
C LEU A 155 2.69 17.31 -21.54
N GLU A 156 1.87 16.30 -21.30
CA GLU A 156 0.40 16.46 -21.28
C GLU A 156 -0.18 16.65 -19.87
N LEU A 157 0.44 16.05 -18.84
CA LEU A 157 -0.02 16.17 -17.46
C LEU A 157 0.41 17.51 -16.83
N PRO A 158 -0.33 17.98 -15.80
CA PRO A 158 0.13 19.10 -14.98
C PRO A 158 1.50 18.80 -14.38
N SER A 159 2.35 19.82 -14.27
CA SER A 159 3.64 19.69 -13.58
C SER A 159 3.45 19.17 -12.16
N PRO A 160 4.40 18.36 -11.64
CA PRO A 160 4.38 17.93 -10.25
C PRO A 160 4.18 19.13 -9.31
N PRO A 161 3.30 19.02 -8.30
CA PRO A 161 2.80 20.17 -7.55
C PRO A 161 3.86 20.84 -6.67
N ALA A 162 4.92 20.10 -6.32
CA ALA A 162 6.03 20.65 -5.58
C ALA A 162 7.31 19.81 -5.75
N GLY A 163 8.47 20.43 -5.50
CA GLY A 163 9.80 19.81 -5.52
C GLY A 163 10.60 20.07 -4.24
N TRP A 164 11.39 19.10 -3.79
CA TRP A 164 12.34 19.28 -2.67
C TRP A 164 13.76 19.48 -3.19
N VAL A 165 14.35 20.64 -2.90
CA VAL A 165 15.67 21.01 -3.42
C VAL A 165 16.45 21.74 -2.33
N HIS A 166 17.66 21.27 -2.02
CA HIS A 166 18.55 21.88 -1.00
C HIS A 166 17.88 22.17 0.36
N GLY A 167 16.97 21.31 0.82
CA GLY A 167 16.28 21.48 2.10
C GLY A 167 15.10 22.45 2.09
N LYS A 168 14.71 22.94 0.91
CA LYS A 168 13.55 23.81 0.71
C LYS A 168 12.51 23.11 -0.18
N ILE A 169 11.24 23.45 0.07
CA ILE A 169 10.11 22.99 -0.73
C ILE A 169 9.72 24.09 -1.72
N PHE A 170 9.66 23.72 -3.00
CA PHE A 170 9.28 24.60 -4.11
C PHE A 170 7.91 24.17 -4.61
N PHE A 171 6.87 24.96 -4.40
CA PHE A 171 5.57 24.69 -5.01
C PHE A 171 5.55 25.18 -6.45
N VAL A 172 5.18 24.30 -7.37
CA VAL A 172 5.09 24.59 -8.80
C VAL A 172 3.65 24.97 -9.10
N GLY A 173 3.45 26.05 -9.86
CA GLY A 173 2.10 26.54 -10.17
C GLY A 173 2.01 27.87 -10.89
N PHE A 174 3.14 28.59 -11.03
CA PHE A 174 3.18 29.81 -11.84
C PHE A 174 3.49 29.44 -13.30
N ILE A 175 2.60 29.83 -14.19
CA ILE A 175 2.84 29.75 -15.63
C ILE A 175 3.47 31.07 -16.05
N VAL A 176 4.76 31.03 -16.38
CA VAL A 176 5.54 32.21 -16.79
C VAL A 176 5.64 32.31 -18.32
N SER A 177 5.24 31.26 -19.05
CA SER A 177 5.26 31.21 -20.52
C SER A 177 4.22 30.21 -21.03
N ASP A 178 3.65 30.47 -22.20
CA ASP A 178 2.82 29.50 -22.92
C ASP A 178 3.68 28.40 -23.59
N MET A 179 5.01 28.60 -23.67
CA MET A 179 5.96 27.56 -24.06
C MET A 179 6.27 26.66 -22.86
N LYS A 180 6.10 25.34 -23.06
CA LYS A 180 6.49 24.34 -22.07
C LYS A 180 7.97 24.03 -22.22
N GLU A 181 8.70 24.08 -21.11
CA GLU A 181 10.10 23.69 -21.03
C GLU A 181 10.27 22.59 -19.98
N ILE A 182 11.15 21.63 -20.27
CA ILE A 182 11.56 20.62 -19.32
C ILE A 182 12.74 21.17 -18.54
N VAL A 183 12.58 21.29 -17.23
CA VAL A 183 13.59 21.89 -16.35
C VAL A 183 13.95 20.89 -15.25
N CYS A 184 15.24 20.73 -14.98
CA CYS A 184 15.68 19.92 -13.85
C CYS A 184 15.34 20.62 -12.54
N ILE A 185 14.69 19.89 -11.61
CA ILE A 185 14.31 20.42 -10.29
C ILE A 185 15.51 20.99 -9.51
N SER A 186 16.71 20.43 -9.70
CA SER A 186 17.93 20.92 -9.04
C SER A 186 18.31 22.36 -9.44
N GLY A 187 17.78 22.87 -10.55
CA GLY A 187 17.96 24.25 -11.00
C GLY A 187 17.06 25.26 -10.26
N PHE A 188 16.15 24.81 -9.39
CA PHE A 188 15.30 25.73 -8.63
C PHE A 188 16.10 26.43 -7.53
N MET A 189 16.06 27.77 -7.54
CA MET A 189 16.85 28.61 -6.63
C MET A 189 15.99 29.39 -5.63
N HIS A 190 14.86 29.94 -6.09
CA HIS A 190 13.99 30.82 -5.30
C HIS A 190 12.60 30.21 -5.10
N THR A 191 12.17 30.10 -3.84
CA THR A 191 10.81 29.66 -3.50
C THR A 191 9.81 30.80 -3.74
N PHE A 192 8.53 30.49 -3.67
CA PHE A 192 7.48 31.51 -3.71
C PHE A 192 7.66 32.61 -2.64
N GLU A 193 8.12 32.25 -1.44
CA GLU A 193 8.39 33.20 -0.34
C GLU A 193 9.57 34.10 -0.67
N ASP A 194 10.66 33.52 -1.22
CA ASP A 194 11.84 34.26 -1.67
C ASP A 194 11.45 35.29 -2.77
N LEU A 195 10.66 34.87 -3.75
CA LEU A 195 10.16 35.71 -4.85
C LEU A 195 9.18 36.81 -4.39
N SER A 196 8.38 36.52 -3.37
CA SER A 196 7.43 37.50 -2.81
C SER A 196 8.12 38.56 -1.95
N ALA A 197 9.32 38.27 -1.44
CA ALA A 197 10.08 39.18 -0.59
C ALA A 197 10.90 40.22 -1.40
N ASP A 198 11.32 39.91 -2.63
CA ASP A 198 12.05 40.84 -3.51
C ASP A 198 11.30 41.12 -4.83
N PRO A 199 10.68 42.31 -4.98
CA PRO A 199 10.01 42.71 -6.20
C PRO A 199 10.91 42.75 -7.45
N ASN A 200 12.23 42.83 -7.29
CA ASN A 200 13.17 42.87 -8.43
C ASN A 200 13.36 41.49 -9.09
N GLU A 201 13.10 40.39 -8.36
CA GLU A 201 13.19 39.02 -8.87
C GLU A 201 12.12 38.72 -9.94
N LEU A 202 11.01 39.49 -9.93
CA LEU A 202 9.92 39.39 -10.92
C LEU A 202 10.07 40.36 -12.10
N SER A 203 11.24 41.00 -12.24
CA SER A 203 11.51 41.98 -13.31
C SER A 203 11.41 41.41 -14.73
N CYS A 204 11.41 40.08 -14.90
CA CYS A 204 11.19 39.41 -16.18
C CYS A 204 9.71 39.39 -16.64
N GLY A 205 8.77 39.78 -15.79
CA GLY A 205 7.34 39.86 -16.12
C GLY A 205 6.64 38.49 -16.16
N LEU A 206 5.40 38.44 -15.68
CA LEU A 206 4.52 37.29 -15.84
C LEU A 206 3.72 37.44 -17.15
N VAL A 207 3.51 36.35 -17.90
CA VAL A 207 2.74 36.39 -19.17
C VAL A 207 1.28 36.77 -18.92
N GLU A 208 0.65 37.53 -19.83
CA GLU A 208 -0.73 38.04 -19.66
C GLU A 208 -1.79 36.96 -19.38
N THR A 209 -1.60 35.72 -19.84
CA THR A 209 -2.46 34.56 -19.54
C THR A 209 -2.42 34.16 -18.06
N SER A 210 -1.36 34.53 -17.34
CA SER A 210 -1.21 34.38 -15.89
C SER A 210 -1.75 35.57 -15.08
N SER A 211 -2.49 36.50 -15.71
CA SER A 211 -3.09 37.66 -15.03
C SER A 211 -4.03 37.30 -13.86
N GLN A 212 -4.62 36.10 -13.84
CA GLN A 212 -5.35 35.58 -12.66
C GLN A 212 -4.42 35.23 -11.48
N LEU A 213 -3.15 34.93 -11.76
CA LEU A 213 -2.04 34.65 -10.84
C LEU A 213 -1.09 35.85 -10.64
N ALA A 214 -1.37 37.01 -11.26
CA ALA A 214 -0.62 38.25 -11.04
C ALA A 214 -0.67 38.72 -9.57
N LYS A 215 -1.66 38.24 -8.82
CA LYS A 215 -1.54 38.16 -7.37
C LYS A 215 -0.70 36.93 -7.08
N LEU A 216 0.56 37.13 -6.71
CA LEU A 216 1.40 36.11 -6.08
C LEU A 216 0.62 35.49 -4.92
N VAL A 217 -0.09 34.40 -5.19
CA VAL A 217 -0.90 33.67 -4.24
C VAL A 217 -0.31 32.28 -4.20
N PRO A 218 -0.03 31.73 -3.00
CA PRO A 218 0.52 30.39 -2.88
C PRO A 218 -0.44 29.37 -3.53
N HIS A 219 0.14 28.34 -4.16
CA HIS A 219 -0.63 27.27 -4.77
C HIS A 219 -1.65 26.69 -3.76
N PRO A 220 -2.92 26.40 -4.14
CA PRO A 220 -3.93 25.93 -3.19
C PRO A 220 -3.51 24.69 -2.39
N LEU A 221 -2.72 23.81 -3.00
CA LEU A 221 -2.17 22.64 -2.30
C LEU A 221 -1.09 23.01 -1.26
N HIS A 222 -0.39 24.13 -1.40
CA HIS A 222 0.56 24.60 -0.38
C HIS A 222 -0.14 24.89 0.94
N ALA A 223 -1.24 25.65 0.89
CA ALA A 223 -2.04 25.97 2.07
C ALA A 223 -2.63 24.70 2.71
N LYS A 224 -3.09 23.75 1.90
CA LYS A 224 -3.62 22.47 2.38
C LYS A 224 -2.54 21.56 2.99
N ALA A 225 -1.34 21.57 2.42
CA ALA A 225 -0.23 20.73 2.86
C ALA A 225 0.44 21.23 4.15
N ASN A 226 0.22 22.49 4.55
CA ASN A 226 0.75 23.05 5.79
C ASN A 226 2.27 22.84 5.95
N GLY A 227 3.02 23.20 4.90
CA GLY A 227 4.48 23.05 4.87
C GLY A 227 4.99 21.63 4.57
N HIS A 228 4.11 20.67 4.26
CA HIS A 228 4.52 19.34 3.83
C HIS A 228 4.70 19.23 2.33
N MET A 229 5.50 18.25 1.93
CA MET A 229 5.72 17.89 0.54
C MET A 229 4.42 17.36 -0.09
N VAL A 230 4.18 17.70 -1.35
CA VAL A 230 3.01 17.21 -2.11
C VAL A 230 3.53 16.44 -3.31
N TYR A 231 3.09 15.20 -3.44
CA TYR A 231 3.47 14.30 -4.52
C TYR A 231 2.28 14.02 -5.44
N SER A 232 2.57 13.85 -6.73
CA SER A 232 1.63 13.25 -7.68
C SER A 232 1.98 11.77 -7.83
N VAL A 233 1.03 10.89 -7.49
CA VAL A 233 1.22 9.44 -7.56
C VAL A 233 0.37 8.87 -8.70
N PRO A 234 0.91 8.72 -9.91
CA PRO A 234 0.25 7.99 -10.98
C PRO A 234 0.01 6.53 -10.57
N LEU A 235 -1.15 6.00 -10.93
CA LEU A 235 -1.53 4.61 -10.68
C LEU A 235 -1.71 3.88 -12.01
N ILE A 236 -1.09 2.72 -12.13
CA ILE A 236 -1.37 1.75 -13.20
C ILE A 236 -2.56 0.94 -12.74
N ILE A 237 -3.65 0.94 -13.51
CA ILE A 237 -4.86 0.16 -13.20
C ILE A 237 -5.03 -0.88 -14.30
N PHE A 238 -5.08 -2.16 -13.90
CA PHE A 238 -5.33 -3.28 -14.80
C PHE A 238 -6.60 -4.00 -14.35
N MET A 239 -7.44 -4.44 -15.30
CA MET A 239 -8.65 -5.19 -15.01
C MET A 239 -8.64 -6.48 -15.81
N ASP A 240 -8.81 -7.59 -15.11
CA ASP A 240 -8.86 -8.93 -15.69
C ASP A 240 -10.23 -9.58 -15.46
N ASP A 241 -10.70 -10.30 -16.48
CA ASP A 241 -11.92 -11.10 -16.41
C ASP A 241 -11.54 -12.56 -16.16
N VAL A 242 -11.67 -13.00 -14.91
CA VAL A 242 -11.33 -14.38 -14.52
C VAL A 242 -12.57 -15.29 -14.51
N SER A 243 -13.67 -14.87 -15.15
CA SER A 243 -14.89 -15.68 -15.28
C SER A 243 -14.76 -16.88 -16.23
N GLY A 244 -13.68 -16.93 -17.02
CA GLY A 244 -13.45 -17.96 -18.05
C GLY A 244 -12.93 -19.32 -17.55
N ASN A 245 -12.71 -19.51 -16.24
CA ASN A 245 -12.24 -20.80 -15.76
C ASN A 245 -13.39 -21.83 -15.80
N ILE A 246 -13.16 -22.98 -16.45
CA ILE A 246 -14.18 -23.91 -16.98
C ILE A 246 -15.10 -24.51 -15.88
N SER A 247 -14.77 -24.36 -14.60
CA SER A 247 -15.60 -24.78 -13.46
C SER A 247 -16.43 -23.67 -12.80
N LYS A 248 -16.39 -22.42 -13.27
CA LYS A 248 -17.02 -21.24 -12.63
C LYS A 248 -17.86 -20.37 -13.58
N GLN A 249 -18.40 -20.96 -14.65
CA GLN A 249 -19.18 -20.28 -15.70
C GLN A 249 -20.34 -19.38 -15.20
N TRP A 250 -20.77 -19.55 -13.95
CA TRP A 250 -21.90 -18.82 -13.35
C TRP A 250 -21.51 -17.77 -12.31
N ASN A 251 -20.21 -17.61 -11.98
CA ASN A 251 -19.74 -16.60 -11.03
C ASN A 251 -18.80 -15.63 -11.76
N LYS A 252 -19.36 -14.55 -12.34
CA LYS A 252 -18.53 -13.51 -12.96
C LYS A 252 -17.69 -12.86 -11.89
N HIS A 253 -16.38 -12.93 -12.07
CA HIS A 253 -15.42 -12.33 -11.16
C HIS A 253 -14.43 -11.49 -11.96
N HIS A 254 -14.38 -10.19 -11.67
CA HIS A 254 -13.36 -9.31 -12.21
C HIS A 254 -12.34 -9.02 -11.13
N ALA A 255 -11.06 -9.06 -11.49
CA ALA A 255 -9.99 -8.61 -10.61
C ALA A 255 -9.44 -7.30 -11.16
N ILE A 256 -9.42 -6.25 -10.34
CA ILE A 256 -8.81 -4.97 -10.69
C ILE A 256 -7.54 -4.82 -9.85
N TYR A 257 -6.40 -4.69 -10.51
CA TYR A 257 -5.10 -4.51 -9.89
C TYR A 257 -4.68 -3.06 -9.99
N MET A 258 -4.08 -2.52 -8.94
CA MET A 258 -3.46 -1.21 -8.95
C MET A 258 -2.01 -1.28 -8.49
N SER A 259 -1.13 -0.57 -9.19
CA SER A 259 0.29 -0.45 -8.87
C SER A 259 0.71 1.02 -8.89
N ASN A 260 1.61 1.40 -7.99
CA ASN A 260 2.20 2.74 -7.96
C ASN A 260 3.16 2.90 -9.15
N ALA A 261 2.86 3.81 -10.08
CA ALA A 261 3.63 3.96 -11.31
C ALA A 261 4.94 4.76 -11.13
N ASN A 262 5.18 5.30 -9.94
CA ASN A 262 6.49 5.88 -9.59
C ASN A 262 7.53 4.81 -9.28
N LEU A 263 7.13 3.56 -9.05
CA LEU A 263 8.06 2.46 -8.86
C LEU A 263 8.55 1.91 -10.21
N PRO A 264 9.84 1.62 -10.36
CA PRO A 264 10.36 0.98 -11.56
C PRO A 264 9.86 -0.46 -11.66
N HIS A 265 9.74 -0.96 -12.89
CA HIS A 265 9.19 -2.29 -13.16
C HIS A 265 9.92 -3.40 -12.37
N ALA A 266 11.25 -3.33 -12.34
CA ALA A 266 12.10 -4.28 -11.61
C ALA A 266 11.84 -4.32 -10.10
N MET A 267 11.26 -3.25 -9.53
CA MET A 267 10.86 -3.21 -8.12
C MET A 267 9.46 -3.80 -7.92
N ILE A 268 8.52 -3.46 -8.81
CA ILE A 268 7.14 -3.97 -8.79
C ILE A 268 7.12 -5.50 -8.91
N GLU A 269 8.03 -6.08 -9.71
CA GLU A 269 8.14 -7.53 -9.90
C GLU A 269 8.73 -8.30 -8.71
N LYS A 270 9.28 -7.62 -7.69
CA LYS A 270 9.85 -8.31 -6.52
C LYS A 270 8.74 -8.97 -5.70
N GLU A 271 9.04 -10.13 -5.14
CA GLU A 271 8.06 -10.98 -4.44
C GLU A 271 7.34 -10.26 -3.28
N PHE A 272 8.02 -9.39 -2.54
CA PHE A 272 7.36 -8.62 -1.47
C PHE A 272 6.45 -7.50 -2.00
N CYS A 273 6.63 -7.08 -3.25
CA CYS A 273 5.69 -6.21 -3.99
C CYS A 273 4.56 -7.00 -4.66
N VAL A 274 4.69 -8.32 -4.74
CA VAL A 274 3.72 -9.26 -5.31
C VAL A 274 3.29 -10.25 -4.24
N SER A 275 2.67 -9.78 -3.16
CA SER A 275 1.98 -10.70 -2.24
C SER A 275 0.59 -11.03 -2.80
N ASN A 276 0.23 -12.31 -2.78
CA ASN A 276 -1.13 -12.80 -3.05
C ASN A 276 -2.18 -12.23 -2.06
N GLU A 277 -1.72 -11.53 -1.01
CA GLU A 277 -2.53 -10.78 -0.06
C GLU A 277 -2.13 -9.30 0.04
N GLY A 278 -1.62 -8.71 -1.05
CA GLY A 278 -1.61 -7.26 -1.24
C GLY A 278 -0.25 -6.57 -1.11
N VAL A 279 0.48 -6.51 -2.22
CA VAL A 279 1.23 -5.31 -2.64
C VAL A 279 1.04 -5.02 -4.14
N ASN A 280 0.46 -5.96 -4.91
CA ASN A 280 -0.48 -5.59 -5.96
C ASN A 280 -1.83 -5.33 -5.29
N LYS A 281 -2.35 -4.10 -5.41
CA LYS A 281 -3.61 -3.70 -4.74
C LYS A 281 -4.75 -4.34 -5.52
N VAL A 282 -5.14 -5.55 -5.14
CA VAL A 282 -6.20 -6.31 -5.80
C VAL A 282 -7.55 -5.88 -5.24
N CYS A 283 -8.43 -5.39 -6.10
CA CYS A 283 -9.85 -5.25 -5.85
C CYS A 283 -10.54 -6.45 -6.51
N HIS A 284 -11.36 -7.14 -5.74
CA HIS A 284 -12.13 -8.28 -6.24
C HIS A 284 -13.58 -7.85 -6.45
N LEU A 285 -14.05 -7.97 -7.69
CA LEU A 285 -15.41 -7.70 -8.11
C LEU A 285 -16.15 -9.03 -8.23
N PHE A 286 -17.12 -9.30 -7.36
CA PHE A 286 -18.00 -10.46 -7.50
C PHE A 286 -19.37 -9.99 -8.00
N SER A 287 -19.79 -10.48 -9.15
CA SER A 287 -21.18 -10.37 -9.59
C SER A 287 -21.82 -11.75 -9.45
N PHE A 288 -22.76 -11.86 -8.52
CA PHE A 288 -23.61 -13.03 -8.34
C PHE A 288 -24.92 -12.85 -9.13
#